data_AF-H8Z1A8-F1
#
_entry.id   AF-H8Z1A8-F1
#
_cell.length_a   1.000
_cell.length_b   1.000
_cell.length_c   1.000
_cell.angle_alpha   90.00
_cell.angle_beta   90.00
_cell.angle_gamma   90.00
#
_symmetry.space_group_name_H-M   'P 1'
#
loop_
_entity.id
_entity.type
_entity.pdbx_description
1 polymer ?
#
loop_
_entity_poly.entity_id
_entity_poly.type
_entity_poly.pdbx_seq_one_letter_code
_entity_poly.pdbx_strand_id
1 'polypeptide(L)'
;MPNTPQNNDTSRSVGLILTRRPGELIMLELPEDLGGHRVQISCVAIDRNQVKIGIRAPNDWNIYRGELRGEYVDTGGEAPEADVEAQAPGVTSDRQQIIIRTRPRRRRKQP
;
A
#
# COMPACT_ATOMS: atom_id res chain seq x y z
N MET A 1 -19.35 -31.85 -27.84
CA MET A 1 -19.26 -30.52 -27.19
C MET A 1 -19.31 -30.76 -25.68
N PRO A 2 -18.18 -30.76 -24.95
CA PRO A 2 -18.26 -30.88 -23.50
C PRO A 2 -18.68 -29.53 -22.91
N ASN A 3 -19.78 -29.55 -22.16
CA ASN A 3 -20.25 -28.40 -21.39
C ASN A 3 -19.24 -28.06 -20.30
N THR A 4 -18.73 -26.84 -20.31
CA THR A 4 -17.94 -26.27 -19.23
C THR A 4 -18.86 -26.04 -18.02
N PRO A 5 -18.54 -26.56 -16.81
CA PRO A 5 -19.32 -26.25 -15.63
C PRO A 5 -19.09 -24.78 -15.23
N GLN A 6 -20.14 -23.97 -15.35
CA GLN A 6 -20.21 -22.64 -14.73
C GLN A 6 -20.35 -22.83 -13.21
N ASN A 7 -19.23 -22.79 -12.49
CA ASN A 7 -19.24 -22.68 -11.03
C ASN A 7 -19.67 -21.26 -10.65
N ASN A 8 -20.96 -21.06 -10.47
CA ASN A 8 -21.49 -19.88 -9.79
C ASN A 8 -21.31 -20.08 -8.28
N ASP A 9 -20.06 -19.94 -7.83
CA ASP A 9 -19.72 -20.01 -6.43
C ASP A 9 -20.27 -18.76 -5.73
N THR A 10 -21.50 -18.90 -5.21
CA THR A 10 -22.23 -17.82 -4.54
C THR A 10 -21.61 -17.66 -3.16
N SER A 11 -20.44 -17.01 -3.11
CA SER A 11 -19.71 -16.72 -1.89
C SER A 11 -20.61 -15.92 -0.94
N ARG A 12 -21.07 -16.56 0.13
CA ARG A 12 -21.89 -15.90 1.15
C ARG A 12 -21.02 -14.88 1.87
N SER A 13 -21.21 -13.60 1.59
CA SER A 13 -20.53 -12.51 2.28
C SER A 13 -21.28 -12.11 3.55
N VAL A 14 -20.57 -12.03 4.68
CA VAL A 14 -21.09 -11.42 5.92
C VAL A 14 -20.56 -9.99 6.01
N GLY A 15 -21.45 -9.02 6.19
CA GLY A 15 -21.08 -7.61 6.40
C GLY A 15 -21.06 -7.25 7.89
N LEU A 16 -19.92 -6.79 8.39
CA LEU A 16 -19.78 -6.23 9.73
C LEU A 16 -19.57 -4.71 9.63
N ILE A 17 -20.40 -3.92 10.32
CA ILE A 17 -20.31 -2.46 10.34
C ILE A 17 -19.86 -2.02 11.73
N LEU A 18 -18.74 -1.29 11.81
CA LEU A 18 -18.18 -0.77 13.05
C LEU A 18 -17.99 0.74 12.95
N THR A 19 -18.33 1.47 14.00
CA THR A 19 -17.99 2.89 14.14
C THR A 19 -16.70 3.00 14.95
N ARG A 20 -15.69 3.70 14.41
CA ARG A 20 -14.39 3.86 15.09
C ARG A 20 -13.97 5.33 15.21
N ARG A 21 -13.35 5.67 16.34
CA ARG A 21 -12.68 6.96 16.59
C ARG A 21 -11.22 6.92 16.16
N PRO A 22 -10.55 8.07 15.92
CA PRO A 22 -9.10 8.10 15.74
C PRO A 22 -8.35 7.41 16.89
N GLY A 23 -7.32 6.63 16.58
CA GLY A 23 -6.55 5.81 17.50
C GLY A 23 -7.11 4.40 17.72
N GLU A 24 -8.31 4.12 17.24
CA GLU A 24 -8.96 2.83 17.43
C GLU A 24 -8.60 1.81 16.34
N LEU A 25 -8.59 0.52 16.72
CA LEU A 25 -8.10 -0.59 15.91
C LEU A 25 -9.19 -1.64 15.61
N ILE A 26 -9.11 -2.28 14.45
CA ILE A 26 -9.87 -3.46 14.06
C ILE A 26 -8.85 -4.55 13.73
N MET A 27 -9.06 -5.74 14.29
CA MET A 27 -8.23 -6.91 14.02
C MET A 27 -9.04 -7.90 13.19
N LEU A 28 -8.44 -8.39 12.11
CA LEU A 28 -8.95 -9.47 11.30
C LEU A 28 -7.98 -10.63 11.39
N GLU A 29 -8.50 -11.82 11.67
CA GLU A 29 -7.72 -13.05 11.71
C GLU A 29 -8.27 -13.99 10.66
N LEU A 30 -7.39 -14.50 9.81
CA LEU A 30 -7.74 -15.57 8.91
C LEU A 30 -7.69 -16.90 9.68
N PRO A 31 -8.61 -17.83 9.39
CA PRO A 31 -8.55 -19.19 9.90
C PRO A 31 -7.19 -19.85 9.61
N GLU A 32 -6.75 -20.74 10.50
CA GLU A 32 -5.44 -21.40 10.38
C GLU A 32 -5.31 -22.26 9.12
N ASP A 33 -6.43 -22.84 8.66
CA ASP A 33 -6.55 -23.60 7.41
C ASP A 33 -6.33 -22.74 6.15
N LEU A 34 -6.37 -21.41 6.28
CA LEU A 34 -6.11 -20.44 5.22
C LEU A 34 -4.83 -19.62 5.46
N GLY A 35 -3.93 -20.10 6.33
CA GLY A 35 -2.60 -19.51 6.56
C GLY A 35 -2.46 -18.69 7.85
N GLY A 36 -3.52 -18.56 8.66
CA GLY A 36 -3.41 -17.99 10.02
C GLY A 36 -2.94 -16.53 10.09
N HIS A 37 -3.13 -15.76 9.02
CA HIS A 37 -2.64 -14.40 8.93
C HIS A 37 -3.49 -13.41 9.73
N ARG A 38 -2.85 -12.34 10.20
CA ARG A 38 -3.52 -11.26 10.93
C ARG A 38 -3.37 -9.94 10.18
N VAL A 39 -4.48 -9.22 10.07
CA VAL A 39 -4.50 -7.86 9.51
C VAL A 39 -5.01 -6.90 10.59
N GLN A 40 -4.28 -5.81 10.77
CA GLN A 40 -4.66 -4.73 11.66
C GLN A 40 -5.05 -3.50 10.83
N ILE A 41 -6.28 -3.02 11.04
CA ILE A 41 -6.80 -1.79 10.43
C ILE A 41 -6.94 -0.75 11.53
N SER A 42 -6.47 0.47 11.28
CA SER A 42 -6.46 1.57 12.25
C SER A 42 -7.09 2.82 11.67
N CYS A 43 -7.96 3.48 12.44
CA CYS A 43 -8.38 4.83 12.14
C CYS A 43 -7.32 5.79 12.69
N VAL A 44 -6.49 6.39 11.84
CA VAL A 44 -5.38 7.24 12.28
C VAL A 44 -5.89 8.65 12.59
N ALA A 45 -6.69 9.21 11.69
CA ALA A 45 -7.26 10.54 11.82
C ALA A 45 -8.48 10.70 10.92
N ILE A 46 -9.31 11.69 11.23
CA ILE A 46 -10.40 12.14 10.37
C ILE A 46 -10.07 13.56 9.92
N ASP A 47 -10.07 13.79 8.61
CA ASP A 47 -9.85 15.08 7.98
C ASP A 47 -11.07 15.45 7.13
N ARG A 48 -11.99 16.20 7.73
CA ARG A 48 -13.28 16.59 7.14
C ARG A 48 -14.07 15.38 6.64
N ASN A 49 -14.13 15.18 5.33
CA ASN A 49 -14.84 14.11 4.66
C ASN A 49 -13.96 12.90 4.33
N GLN A 50 -12.70 12.90 4.77
CA GLN A 50 -11.73 11.83 4.53
C GLN A 50 -11.27 11.22 5.84
N VAL A 51 -10.96 9.93 5.80
CA VAL A 51 -10.39 9.18 6.93
C VAL A 51 -9.01 8.70 6.52
N LYS A 52 -8.02 8.97 7.38
CA LYS A 52 -6.68 8.38 7.25
C LYS A 52 -6.72 7.00 7.89
N ILE A 53 -6.58 5.96 7.07
CA ILE A 53 -6.59 4.57 7.50
C ILE A 53 -5.17 4.03 7.41
N GLY A 54 -4.70 3.40 8.49
CA GLY A 54 -3.46 2.62 8.48
C GLY A 54 -3.79 1.14 8.44
N ILE A 55 -3.16 0.40 7.53
CA ILE A 55 -3.32 -1.06 7.40
C ILE A 55 -1.95 -1.70 7.62
N ARG A 56 -1.89 -2.70 8.51
CA ARG A 56 -0.72 -3.57 8.70
C ARG A 56 -1.13 -4.98 8.35
N ALA A 57 -0.43 -5.59 7.41
CA ALA A 57 -0.67 -6.93 6.91
C ALA A 57 0.69 -7.63 6.70
N PRO A 58 0.70 -8.95 6.45
CA PRO A 58 1.89 -9.67 5.98
C PRO A 58 2.53 -9.03 4.73
N ASN A 59 3.82 -9.20 4.55
CA ASN A 59 4.59 -8.54 3.48
C ASN A 59 4.30 -9.09 2.08
N ASP A 60 3.80 -10.31 1.99
CA ASP A 60 3.38 -11.00 0.77
C ASP A 60 1.99 -10.57 0.30
N TRP A 61 1.31 -9.71 1.07
CA TRP A 61 -0.03 -9.23 0.73
C TRP A 61 0.02 -7.88 0.07
N ASN A 62 -0.64 -7.79 -1.07
CA ASN A 62 -0.84 -6.52 -1.75
C ASN A 62 -2.08 -5.81 -1.20
N ILE A 63 -1.93 -4.53 -0.85
CA ILE A 63 -3.01 -3.67 -0.34
C ILE A 63 -3.30 -2.60 -1.39
N TYR A 64 -4.55 -2.57 -1.88
CA TYR A 64 -4.96 -1.64 -2.92
C TYR A 64 -6.10 -0.75 -2.45
N ARG A 65 -6.19 0.44 -3.05
CA ARG A 65 -7.42 1.23 -3.04
C ARG A 65 -8.43 0.53 -3.96
N GLY A 66 -9.72 0.54 -3.59
CA GLY A 66 -10.75 -0.24 -4.29
C GLY A 66 -10.85 0.06 -5.78
N GLU A 67 -10.69 1.32 -6.15
CA GLU A 67 -10.69 1.83 -7.52
C GLU A 67 -9.50 1.36 -8.37
N LEU A 68 -8.40 0.90 -7.75
CA LEU A 68 -7.22 0.41 -8.46
C LEU A 68 -7.24 -1.11 -8.67
N ARG A 69 -8.08 -1.85 -7.93
CA ARG A 69 -8.03 -3.32 -7.91
C ARG A 69 -8.24 -3.95 -9.30
N GLY A 70 -9.11 -3.39 -10.12
CA GLY A 70 -9.42 -3.92 -11.45
C GLY A 70 -8.19 -3.94 -12.38
N GLU A 71 -7.27 -2.99 -12.25
CA GLU A 71 -6.11 -2.86 -13.13
C GLU A 71 -5.02 -3.91 -12.86
N TYR A 72 -4.91 -4.40 -11.62
CA TYR A 72 -3.85 -5.33 -11.19
C TYR A 72 -4.26 -6.80 -11.19
N VAL A 73 -5.56 -7.10 -11.06
CA VAL A 73 -6.06 -8.49 -11.05
C VAL A 73 -6.01 -9.10 -12.46
N ASP A 74 -6.13 -8.28 -13.52
CA ASP A 74 -6.09 -8.74 -14.90
C ASP A 74 -4.68 -8.87 -15.50
N THR A 75 -3.65 -8.30 -14.85
CA THR A 75 -2.26 -8.30 -15.37
C THR A 75 -1.37 -9.40 -14.78
N GLY A 76 -1.88 -10.30 -13.95
CA GLY A 76 -1.09 -11.45 -13.49
C GLY A 76 0.17 -11.08 -12.68
N GLY A 77 0.16 -9.95 -11.98
CA GLY A 77 1.02 -9.73 -10.82
C GLY A 77 2.53 -9.63 -11.07
N GLU A 78 2.98 -9.14 -12.22
CA GLU A 78 4.33 -8.55 -12.30
C GLU A 78 4.22 -7.03 -12.18
N ALA A 79 4.79 -6.48 -11.10
CA ALA A 79 5.08 -5.06 -11.07
C ALA A 79 5.94 -4.76 -12.31
N PRO A 80 5.66 -3.71 -13.10
CA PRO A 80 6.51 -3.37 -14.22
C PRO A 80 7.92 -3.19 -13.67
N GLU A 81 8.86 -4.03 -14.11
CA GLU A 81 10.27 -3.78 -13.88
C GLU A 81 10.52 -2.38 -14.43
N ALA A 82 10.86 -1.45 -13.54
CA ALA A 82 11.35 -0.18 -14.00
C ALA A 82 12.64 -0.50 -14.77
N ASP A 83 12.61 -0.35 -16.09
CA ASP A 83 13.80 -0.28 -16.94
C ASP A 83 14.62 0.92 -16.48
N VAL A 84 15.33 0.76 -15.36
CA VAL A 84 16.45 1.63 -15.03
C VAL A 84 17.54 1.18 -15.97
N GLU A 85 17.56 1.80 -17.15
CA GLU A 85 18.72 1.78 -18.03
C GLU A 85 19.88 2.34 -17.21
N ALA A 86 20.64 1.43 -16.60
CA ALA A 86 21.85 1.72 -15.88
C ALA A 86 22.87 2.18 -16.92
N GLN A 87 22.84 3.46 -17.24
CA GLN A 87 23.91 4.12 -17.96
C GLN A 87 25.12 4.10 -17.03
N ALA A 88 25.95 3.07 -17.17
CA ALA A 88 27.16 2.91 -16.39
C ALA A 88 28.04 4.16 -16.57
N PRO A 89 28.33 4.94 -15.52
CA PRO A 89 29.44 5.87 -15.61
C PRO A 89 30.71 5.02 -15.59
N GLY A 90 31.38 4.97 -16.75
CA GLY A 90 32.74 4.50 -16.85
C GLY A 90 33.58 5.12 -15.74
N VAL A 91 34.28 4.27 -15.00
CA VAL A 91 35.21 4.64 -13.96
C VAL A 91 36.32 5.49 -14.58
N THR A 92 36.26 6.80 -14.36
CA THR A 92 37.46 7.63 -14.31
C THR A 92 37.49 8.36 -12.98
N SER A 93 38.50 7.96 -12.21
CA SER A 93 38.91 8.57 -10.96
C SER A 93 39.23 10.04 -11.21
N ASP A 94 38.38 10.95 -10.73
CA ASP A 94 38.84 12.26 -10.31
C ASP A 94 37.97 12.83 -9.18
N ARG A 95 38.66 13.20 -8.12
CA ARG A 95 38.13 13.94 -6.97
C ARG A 95 37.33 15.15 -7.46
N GLN A 96 36.08 15.28 -7.02
CA GLN A 96 35.50 16.59 -6.74
C GLN A 96 34.36 16.49 -5.73
N GLN A 97 34.54 17.24 -4.64
CA GLN A 97 33.66 17.36 -3.48
C GLN A 97 32.34 18.02 -3.90
N ILE A 98 31.19 17.46 -3.54
CA ILE A 98 29.92 18.20 -3.57
C ILE A 98 29.73 18.87 -2.21
N ILE A 99 29.89 20.19 -2.22
CA ILE A 99 29.68 21.09 -1.09
C ILE A 99 28.18 21.21 -0.81
N ILE A 100 27.74 20.77 0.36
CA ILE A 100 26.38 21.05 0.86
C ILE A 100 26.31 22.52 1.29
N ARG A 101 25.72 23.38 0.46
CA ARG A 101 25.29 24.73 0.89
C ARG A 101 23.83 24.68 1.33
N THR A 102 23.58 24.22 2.55
CA THR A 102 22.32 24.51 3.24
C THR A 102 22.30 26.00 3.58
N ARG A 103 21.44 26.78 2.89
CA ARG A 103 21.12 28.14 3.35
C ARG A 103 20.21 28.03 4.57
N PRO A 104 20.58 28.56 5.75
CA PRO A 104 19.63 28.70 6.84
C PRO A 104 18.60 29.75 6.45
N ARG A 105 17.34 29.33 6.24
CA ARG A 105 16.21 30.27 6.10
C ARG A 105 16.03 30.97 7.44
N ARG A 106 16.54 32.21 7.52
CA ARG A 106 16.35 33.14 8.65
C ARG A 106 14.85 33.22 8.98
N ARG A 107 14.48 32.68 10.14
CA ARG A 107 13.32 33.14 10.91
C ARG A 107 13.63 34.52 11.48
N ARG A 108 12.64 35.42 11.44
CA ARG A 108 12.31 36.57 12.34
C ARG A 108 11.64 37.66 11.49
N LYS A 109 10.56 38.34 11.88
CA LYS A 109 9.61 38.34 13.00
C LYS A 109 8.33 39.03 12.45
N GLN A 110 7.15 38.64 12.92
CA GLN A 110 5.94 39.48 12.89
C GLN A 110 5.60 39.86 14.35
N PRO A 111 4.71 40.83 14.60
CA PRO A 111 4.47 42.09 13.90
C PRO A 111 5.20 43.28 14.59
#